data_AF-A0A1Q3T1D1-F1
#
_entry.id   AF-A0A1Q3T1D1-F1
#
_cell.length_a   1.000
_cell.length_b   1.000
_cell.length_c   1.000
_cell.angle_alpha   90.00
_cell.angle_beta   90.00
_cell.angle_gamma   90.00
#
_symmetry.space_group_name_H-M   'P 1'
#
loop_
_entity.id
_entity.type
_entity.pdbx_description
1 polymer ?
#
loop_
_entity_poly.entity_id
_entity_poly.type
_entity_poly.pdbx_seq_one_letter_code
_entity_poly.pdbx_strand_id
1 'polypeptide(L)'
;MNENQKPKSSPDLMRLAAQRGSSRPEFLGFLFNLYRQDKNLSTQELASQLGATEDTLNFLSLCRPPASGTEVGPSYKEYIQNISRELEVDQKKLSSIIRNAMNIRRLQESQITRPTAAASQQALAARDRLEDADVPIEAEQDIPVKEGDGISNKSEDESK
;
A
#
# COMPACT_ATOMS: atom_id res chain seq x y z
N MET A 1 34.15 33.31 -7.47
CA MET A 1 32.92 33.14 -6.67
C MET A 1 31.76 33.19 -7.65
N ASN A 2 31.22 32.05 -8.06
CA ASN A 2 30.17 32.01 -9.08
C ASN A 2 28.81 31.87 -8.39
N GLU A 3 28.10 32.99 -8.32
CA GLU A 3 26.71 33.06 -7.90
C GLU A 3 25.81 32.26 -8.86
N ASN A 4 25.21 31.21 -8.31
CA ASN A 4 23.75 31.10 -8.27
C ASN A 4 23.00 31.04 -9.63
N GLN A 5 23.30 30.05 -10.47
CA GLN A 5 22.32 29.55 -11.44
C GLN A 5 21.38 28.56 -10.73
N LYS A 6 20.36 29.09 -10.04
CA LYS A 6 19.17 28.31 -9.69
C LYS A 6 18.45 28.00 -11.02
N PRO A 7 18.37 26.76 -11.50
CA PRO A 7 17.70 26.48 -12.75
C PRO A 7 16.23 26.90 -12.59
N LYS A 8 15.79 27.89 -13.37
CA LYS A 8 14.36 28.16 -13.52
C LYS A 8 13.76 26.91 -14.13
N SER A 9 13.12 26.08 -13.31
CA SER A 9 12.41 24.89 -13.77
C SER A 9 11.46 25.34 -14.88
N SER A 10 11.79 25.05 -16.14
CA SER A 10 10.91 25.44 -17.24
C SER A 10 9.62 24.62 -17.13
N PRO A 11 8.47 25.20 -17.46
CA PRO A 11 7.19 24.50 -17.41
C PRO A 11 7.21 23.20 -18.23
N ASP A 12 7.99 23.17 -19.32
CA ASP A 12 8.22 21.97 -20.12
C ASP A 12 8.95 20.84 -19.37
N LEU A 13 9.98 21.18 -18.58
CA LEU A 13 10.70 20.18 -17.77
C LEU A 13 9.80 19.61 -16.68
N MET A 14 8.94 20.44 -16.09
CA MET A 14 7.96 19.98 -15.11
C MET A 14 6.94 19.03 -15.74
N ARG A 15 6.38 19.38 -16.90
CA ARG A 15 5.45 18.52 -17.63
C ARG A 15 6.09 17.18 -17.99
N LEU A 16 7.34 17.19 -18.46
CA LEU A 16 8.11 15.98 -18.75
C LEU A 16 8.36 15.14 -17.49
N ALA A 17 8.68 15.78 -16.36
CA ALA A 17 8.85 15.09 -15.08
C ALA A 17 7.53 14.47 -14.60
N ALA A 18 6.41 15.19 -14.69
CA ALA A 18 5.08 14.70 -14.33
C ALA A 18 4.68 13.51 -15.22
N GLN A 19 4.96 13.60 -16.52
CA GLN A 19 4.76 12.49 -17.46
C GLN A 19 5.57 11.25 -17.06
N ARG A 20 6.84 11.41 -16.68
CA ARG A 20 7.65 10.29 -16.15
C ARG A 20 7.10 9.76 -14.83
N GLY A 21 6.60 10.63 -13.96
CA GLY A 21 5.93 10.25 -12.71
C GLY A 21 4.68 9.38 -12.95
N SER A 22 3.98 9.56 -14.08
CA SER A 22 2.82 8.75 -14.44
C SER A 22 3.12 7.27 -14.67
N SER A 23 4.37 6.92 -14.93
CA SER A 23 4.82 5.53 -15.14
C SER A 23 5.47 4.92 -13.91
N ARG A 24 5.61 5.67 -12.81
CA ARG A 24 6.38 5.28 -11.62
C ARG A 24 5.47 5.16 -10.40
N PRO A 25 5.31 3.95 -9.80
CA PRO A 25 4.31 3.68 -8.78
C PRO A 25 4.52 4.43 -7.45
N GLU A 26 5.73 4.97 -7.23
CA GLU A 26 6.09 5.79 -6.07
C GLU A 26 5.62 7.26 -6.17
N PHE A 27 4.95 7.63 -7.25
CA PHE A 27 4.44 8.98 -7.47
C PHE A 27 2.91 8.99 -7.58
N LEU A 28 2.29 10.09 -7.15
CA LEU A 28 0.86 10.34 -7.34
C LEU A 28 0.48 10.37 -8.82
N GLY A 29 1.39 10.75 -9.72
CA GLY A 29 1.15 10.74 -11.16
C GLY A 29 0.68 9.38 -11.67
N PHE A 30 1.24 8.29 -11.13
CA PHE A 30 0.81 6.93 -11.47
C PHE A 30 -0.62 6.66 -11.03
N LEU A 31 -0.99 7.07 -9.80
CA LEU A 31 -2.36 6.93 -9.30
C LEU A 31 -3.37 7.76 -10.11
N PHE A 32 -3.01 9.00 -10.48
CA PHE A 32 -3.86 9.83 -11.34
C PHE A 32 -4.02 9.22 -12.72
N ASN A 33 -2.97 8.64 -13.30
CA ASN A 33 -3.06 7.96 -14.57
C ASN A 33 -4.00 6.75 -14.52
N LEU A 34 -3.92 5.92 -13.46
CA LEU A 34 -4.85 4.81 -13.25
C LEU A 34 -6.30 5.29 -13.15
N TYR A 35 -6.55 6.33 -12.36
CA TYR A 35 -7.90 6.88 -12.20
C TYR A 35 -8.44 7.43 -13.52
N ARG A 36 -7.61 8.14 -14.29
CA ARG A 36 -7.99 8.67 -15.60
C ARG A 36 -8.31 7.57 -16.61
N GLN A 37 -7.54 6.49 -16.63
CA GLN A 37 -7.81 5.35 -17.50
C GLN A 37 -9.12 4.65 -17.12
N ASP A 38 -9.37 4.43 -15.82
CA ASP A 38 -10.63 3.84 -15.34
C ASP A 38 -11.85 4.70 -15.68
N LYS A 39 -11.71 6.03 -15.63
CA LYS A 39 -12.79 6.99 -15.89
C LYS A 39 -12.84 7.55 -17.31
N ASN A 40 -11.92 7.15 -18.19
CA ASN A 40 -11.73 7.73 -19.53
C ASN A 40 -11.64 9.27 -19.53
N LEU A 41 -10.81 9.82 -18.62
CA LEU A 41 -10.65 11.27 -18.44
C LEU A 41 -9.35 11.79 -19.08
N SER A 42 -9.43 12.97 -19.69
CA SER A 42 -8.29 13.78 -20.07
C SER A 42 -7.57 14.38 -18.85
N THR A 43 -6.36 14.91 -19.06
CA THR A 43 -5.59 15.58 -17.99
C THR A 43 -6.34 16.82 -17.50
N GLN A 44 -6.91 17.59 -18.43
CA GLN A 44 -7.65 18.81 -18.15
C GLN A 44 -8.92 18.54 -17.34
N GLU A 45 -9.65 17.47 -17.65
CA GLU A 45 -10.86 17.10 -16.92
C GLU A 45 -10.52 16.69 -15.48
N LEU A 46 -9.43 15.94 -15.27
CA LEU A 46 -8.98 15.60 -13.92
C LEU A 46 -8.59 16.86 -13.11
N ALA A 47 -7.85 17.78 -13.74
CA ALA A 47 -7.48 19.05 -13.11
C ALA A 47 -8.74 19.86 -12.72
N SER A 48 -9.70 19.95 -13.65
CA SER A 48 -10.98 20.62 -13.43
C SER A 48 -11.78 19.98 -12.31
N GLN A 49 -11.80 18.65 -12.23
CA GLN A 49 -12.43 17.95 -11.11
C GLN A 49 -11.81 18.36 -9.78
N LEU A 50 -10.48 18.39 -9.68
CA LEU A 50 -9.75 18.81 -8.47
C LEU A 50 -9.89 20.31 -8.15
N GLY A 51 -10.48 21.10 -9.04
CA GLY A 51 -10.52 22.56 -8.92
C GLY A 51 -9.15 23.20 -9.13
N ALA A 52 -8.28 22.55 -9.90
CA ALA A 52 -6.87 22.90 -10.08
C ALA A 52 -6.55 23.19 -11.55
N THR A 53 -5.42 23.85 -11.80
CA THR A 53 -4.87 23.99 -13.15
C THR A 53 -4.08 22.73 -13.55
N GLU A 54 -3.78 22.58 -14.84
CA GLU A 54 -2.92 21.49 -15.31
C GLU A 54 -1.51 21.56 -14.71
N ASP A 55 -0.99 22.77 -14.48
CA ASP A 55 0.32 22.96 -13.84
C ASP A 55 0.32 22.46 -12.40
N THR A 56 -0.73 22.78 -11.64
CA THR A 56 -0.91 22.23 -10.28
C THR A 56 -1.04 20.72 -10.30
N LEU A 57 -1.75 20.16 -11.29
CA LEU A 57 -1.84 18.70 -11.46
C LEU A 57 -0.48 18.06 -11.81
N ASN A 58 0.34 18.73 -12.62
CA ASN A 58 1.70 18.29 -12.93
C ASN A 58 2.58 18.31 -11.67
N PHE A 59 2.50 19.35 -10.83
CA PHE A 59 3.18 19.38 -9.53
C PHE A 59 2.69 18.26 -8.60
N LEU A 60 1.37 18.09 -8.46
CA LEU A 60 0.78 17.01 -7.67
C LEU A 60 1.26 15.63 -8.12
N SER A 61 1.44 15.44 -9.44
CA SER A 61 1.91 14.19 -10.01
C SER A 61 3.33 13.81 -9.57
N LEU A 62 4.12 14.78 -9.08
CA LEU A 62 5.47 14.57 -8.56
C LEU A 62 5.51 14.31 -7.05
N CYS A 63 4.38 14.46 -6.35
CA CYS A 63 4.30 14.12 -4.93
C CYS A 63 4.32 12.60 -4.73
N ARG A 64 4.84 12.15 -3.59
CA ARG A 64 4.74 10.74 -3.18
C ARG A 64 3.33 10.43 -2.68
N PRO A 65 2.75 9.26 -2.97
CA PRO A 65 1.47 8.86 -2.42
C PRO A 65 1.52 8.75 -0.89
N PRO A 66 0.37 8.83 -0.21
CA PRO A 66 0.32 8.64 1.24
C PRO A 66 0.78 7.23 1.61
N ALA A 67 1.55 7.14 2.69
CA ALA A 67 1.98 5.89 3.29
C ALA A 67 0.77 4.97 3.59
N SER A 68 0.88 3.70 3.24
CA SER A 68 -0.13 2.69 3.59
C SER A 68 0.42 1.75 4.66
N GLY A 69 -0.12 1.82 5.87
CA GLY A 69 0.26 0.92 6.97
C GLY A 69 1.42 1.45 7.82
N THR A 70 2.46 0.64 7.98
CA THR A 70 3.57 0.77 8.96
C THR A 70 4.72 1.71 8.54
N GLU A 71 4.59 2.39 7.41
CA GLU A 71 5.62 3.30 6.91
C GLU A 71 5.67 4.60 7.73
N VAL A 72 6.87 5.11 7.96
CA VAL A 72 7.08 6.37 8.70
C VAL A 72 6.68 7.55 7.81
N GLY A 73 5.56 8.20 8.13
CA GLY A 73 5.04 9.35 7.39
C GLY A 73 3.83 9.99 8.05
N PRO A 74 3.35 11.14 7.53
CA PRO A 74 2.12 11.76 8.01
C PRO A 74 0.93 10.82 7.80
N SER A 75 -0.05 10.88 8.69
CA SER A 75 -1.28 10.12 8.52
C SER A 75 -1.95 10.49 7.19
N TYR A 76 -2.74 9.57 6.61
CA TYR A 76 -3.48 9.85 5.36
C TYR A 76 -4.27 11.17 5.43
N LYS A 77 -4.89 11.45 6.57
CA LYS A 77 -5.67 12.68 6.78
C LYS A 77 -4.79 13.93 6.73
N GLU A 78 -3.66 13.93 7.44
CA GLU A 78 -2.71 15.04 7.45
C GLU A 78 -2.06 15.25 6.09
N TYR A 79 -1.66 14.17 5.42
CA TYR A 79 -1.12 14.21 4.07
C TYR A 79 -2.07 14.94 3.11
N ILE A 80 -3.33 14.53 3.08
CA ILE A 80 -4.34 15.15 2.21
C ILE A 80 -4.58 16.61 2.59
N GLN A 81 -4.64 16.92 3.89
CA GLN A 81 -4.85 18.29 4.38
C GLN A 81 -3.69 19.22 4.03
N ASN A 82 -2.45 18.74 4.16
CA ASN A 82 -1.25 19.53 3.85
C ASN A 82 -1.18 19.84 2.36
N ILE A 83 -1.35 18.82 1.51
CA ILE A 83 -1.29 19.00 0.06
C ILE A 83 -2.45 19.85 -0.47
N SER A 84 -3.68 19.63 0.03
CA SER A 84 -4.82 20.44 -0.40
C SER A 84 -4.63 21.92 -0.07
N ARG A 85 -4.00 22.20 1.09
CA ARG A 85 -3.71 23.57 1.51
C ARG A 85 -2.56 24.18 0.72
N GLU A 86 -1.47 23.46 0.49
CA GLU A 86 -0.28 23.97 -0.20
C GLU A 86 -0.52 24.22 -1.69
N LEU A 87 -1.34 23.40 -2.33
CA LEU A 87 -1.59 23.45 -3.77
C LEU A 87 -2.99 23.98 -4.11
N GLU A 88 -3.72 24.47 -3.10
CA GLU A 88 -5.04 25.08 -3.23
C GLU A 88 -6.06 24.22 -4.01
N VAL A 89 -6.04 22.91 -3.76
CA VAL A 89 -6.94 21.95 -4.41
C VAL A 89 -8.06 21.49 -3.47
N ASP A 90 -9.17 21.03 -4.04
CA ASP A 90 -10.29 20.53 -3.24
C ASP A 90 -9.91 19.26 -2.46
N GLN A 91 -9.86 19.39 -1.13
CA GLN A 91 -9.46 18.32 -0.22
C GLN A 91 -10.35 17.07 -0.34
N LYS A 92 -11.68 17.25 -0.45
CA LYS A 92 -12.64 16.14 -0.50
C LYS A 92 -12.47 15.36 -1.80
N LYS A 93 -12.33 16.08 -2.91
CA LYS A 93 -12.14 15.48 -4.23
C LYS A 93 -10.79 14.81 -4.35
N LEU A 94 -9.72 15.44 -3.87
CA LEU A 94 -8.38 14.84 -3.83
C LEU A 94 -8.39 13.51 -3.06
N SER A 95 -8.99 13.50 -1.86
CA SER A 95 -9.12 12.29 -1.06
C SER A 95 -9.90 11.18 -1.78
N SER A 96 -11.01 11.54 -2.43
CA SER A 96 -11.85 10.59 -3.18
C SER A 96 -11.08 9.98 -4.35
N ILE A 97 -10.41 10.82 -5.15
CA ILE A 97 -9.63 10.38 -6.32
C ILE A 97 -8.48 9.47 -5.89
N ILE A 98 -7.70 9.85 -4.88
CA ILE A 98 -6.57 9.04 -4.41
C ILE A 98 -7.05 7.68 -3.88
N ARG A 99 -8.14 7.64 -3.10
CA ARG A 99 -8.71 6.36 -2.61
C ARG A 99 -9.16 5.46 -3.76
N ASN A 100 -9.88 6.03 -4.73
CA ASN A 100 -10.34 5.27 -5.89
C ASN A 100 -9.16 4.73 -6.70
N ALA A 101 -8.14 5.55 -6.95
CA ALA A 101 -6.93 5.14 -7.63
C ALA A 101 -6.19 4.01 -6.89
N MET A 102 -6.06 4.10 -5.56
CA MET A 102 -5.45 3.04 -4.74
C MET A 102 -6.25 1.74 -4.79
N ASN A 103 -7.59 1.83 -4.81
CA ASN A 103 -8.44 0.65 -4.95
C ASN A 103 -8.29 -0.01 -6.33
N ILE A 104 -8.26 0.78 -7.40
CA ILE A 104 -7.99 0.30 -8.76
C ILE A 104 -6.64 -0.43 -8.81
N ARG A 105 -5.59 0.19 -8.25
CA ARG A 105 -4.26 -0.40 -8.15
C ARG A 105 -4.28 -1.76 -7.44
N ARG A 106 -4.87 -1.83 -6.25
CA ARG A 106 -4.98 -3.08 -5.48
C ARG A 106 -5.74 -4.18 -6.23
N LEU A 107 -6.82 -3.79 -6.94
CA LEU A 107 -7.58 -4.73 -7.74
C LEU A 107 -6.73 -5.30 -8.88
N GLN A 108 -5.98 -4.47 -9.59
CA GLN A 108 -5.07 -4.91 -10.65
C GLN A 108 -3.96 -5.83 -10.11
N GLU A 109 -3.34 -5.48 -8.99
CA GLU A 109 -2.32 -6.31 -8.32
C GLU A 109 -2.87 -7.68 -7.91
N SER A 110 -4.12 -7.74 -7.41
CA SER A 110 -4.78 -9.00 -7.05
C SER A 110 -5.15 -9.88 -8.25
N GLN A 111 -5.40 -9.29 -9.42
CA GLN A 111 -5.67 -10.05 -10.64
C GLN A 111 -4.41 -10.71 -11.20
N ILE A 112 -3.26 -10.04 -11.10
CA ILE A 112 -1.96 -10.59 -11.54
C ILE A 112 -1.52 -11.75 -10.64
N THR A 113 -1.81 -11.66 -9.34
CA THR A 113 -1.45 -12.68 -8.35
C THR A 113 -2.50 -13.77 -8.17
N ARG A 114 -3.57 -13.76 -8.99
CA ARG A 114 -4.62 -14.77 -8.92
C ARG A 114 -4.03 -16.14 -9.30
N PRO A 115 -4.11 -17.16 -8.44
CA PRO A 115 -3.71 -18.51 -8.81
C PRO A 115 -4.48 -18.93 -10.06
N THR A 116 -3.78 -19.55 -11.00
CA THR A 116 -4.40 -20.05 -12.24
C THR A 116 -5.56 -20.98 -11.90
N ALA A 117 -6.54 -21.11 -12.79
CA ALA A 117 -7.71 -21.97 -12.57
C ALA A 117 -7.31 -23.39 -12.13
N ALA A 118 -6.19 -23.92 -12.64
CA ALA A 118 -5.62 -25.20 -12.23
C ALA A 118 -5.14 -25.23 -10.76
N ALA A 119 -4.45 -24.18 -10.28
CA ALA A 119 -4.01 -24.08 -8.89
C ALA A 119 -5.19 -23.90 -7.91
N SER A 120 -6.24 -23.17 -8.32
CA SER A 120 -7.48 -23.05 -7.53
C SER A 120 -8.28 -24.35 -7.50
N GLN A 121 -8.32 -25.13 -8.58
CA GLN A 121 -8.97 -26.44 -8.62
C GLN A 121 -8.24 -27.47 -7.74
N GLN A 122 -6.91 -27.46 -7.70
CA GLN A 122 -6.12 -28.30 -6.79
C GLN A 122 -6.40 -27.98 -5.31
N ALA A 123 -6.54 -26.70 -4.95
CA ALA A 123 -6.87 -26.29 -3.59
C ALA A 123 -8.28 -26.69 -3.15
N LEU A 124 -9.24 -26.74 -4.08
CA LEU A 124 -10.59 -27.26 -3.84
C LEU A 124 -10.58 -28.79 -3.67
N ALA A 125 -9.88 -29.52 -4.53
CA ALA A 125 -9.76 -30.98 -4.44
C ALA A 125 -9.01 -31.46 -3.18
N ALA A 126 -8.11 -30.64 -2.62
CA ALA A 126 -7.42 -30.94 -1.38
C ALA A 126 -8.32 -30.78 -0.13
N ARG A 127 -9.43 -30.04 -0.23
CA ARG A 127 -10.40 -29.91 0.87
C ARG A 127 -11.32 -31.13 0.98
N ASP A 128 -11.79 -31.67 -0.15
CA ASP A 128 -12.68 -32.84 -0.15
C ASP A 128 -12.05 -34.09 0.50
N ARG A 129 -10.73 -34.24 0.48
CA ARG A 129 -10.05 -35.40 1.10
C ARG A 129 -10.00 -35.39 2.63
N LEU A 130 -10.34 -34.29 3.28
CA LEU A 130 -10.33 -34.20 4.75
C LEU A 130 -11.71 -34.54 5.37
N GLU A 131 -12.78 -34.61 4.59
CA GLU A 131 -14.12 -34.93 5.08
C GLU A 131 -14.43 -36.44 5.00
N ASP A 132 -13.73 -37.22 4.17
CA ASP A 132 -13.85 -38.68 4.09
C ASP A 132 -12.89 -39.45 5.01
N ALA A 133 -12.06 -38.74 5.80
CA ALA A 133 -11.26 -39.37 6.84
C ALA A 133 -12.12 -39.54 8.11
N ASP A 134 -13.04 -40.50 8.07
CA ASP A 134 -13.55 -41.17 9.27
C ASP A 134 -12.34 -41.77 10.00
N VAL A 135 -11.75 -40.99 10.90
CA VAL A 135 -10.72 -41.47 11.82
C VAL A 135 -11.47 -42.15 12.97
N PRO A 136 -11.36 -43.48 13.15
CA PRO A 136 -11.85 -44.12 14.35
C PRO A 136 -11.07 -43.53 15.53
N ILE A 137 -11.77 -42.89 16.45
CA ILE A 137 -11.23 -42.50 17.75
C ILE A 137 -11.08 -43.80 18.54
N GLU A 138 -9.97 -44.52 18.34
CA GLU A 138 -9.58 -45.56 19.28
C GLU A 138 -9.01 -44.92 20.54
N ALA A 139 -9.63 -45.31 21.65
CA ALA A 139 -9.38 -44.87 22.99
C ALA A 139 -8.01 -45.35 23.53
N GLU A 140 -7.55 -44.63 24.56
CA GLU A 140 -6.67 -45.08 25.63
C GLU A 140 -5.31 -45.69 25.26
N GLN A 141 -4.24 -44.89 25.37
CA GLN A 141 -2.97 -45.38 25.92
C GLN A 141 -2.38 -44.37 26.90
N ASP A 142 -2.73 -44.61 28.17
CA ASP A 142 -1.89 -44.58 29.37
C ASP A 142 -0.50 -43.91 29.24
N ILE A 143 -0.38 -42.70 29.77
CA ILE A 143 0.88 -41.98 29.90
C ILE A 143 1.47 -42.34 31.27
N PRO A 144 2.58 -43.10 31.37
CA PRO A 144 3.19 -43.37 32.65
C PRO A 144 3.80 -42.07 33.21
N VAL A 145 3.21 -41.60 34.31
CA VAL A 145 3.78 -40.57 35.18
C VAL A 145 5.07 -41.12 35.76
N LYS A 146 6.22 -40.54 35.39
CA LYS A 146 7.46 -40.71 36.16
C LYS A 146 7.58 -39.58 37.17
N GLU A 147 7.25 -39.91 38.41
CA GLU A 147 7.70 -39.21 39.62
C GLU A 147 9.20 -39.43 39.85
N GLY A 148 9.83 -38.46 40.53
CA GLY A 148 11.17 -38.51 41.11
C GLY A 148 12.25 -37.93 40.20
N ASP A 149 13.14 -37.04 40.61
CA ASP A 149 13.61 -36.72 41.96
C ASP A 149 14.21 -35.31 41.97
N GLY A 150 14.10 -34.65 43.12
CA GLY A 150 14.66 -33.32 43.33
C GLY A 150 16.18 -33.33 43.44
N ILE A 151 16.80 -32.23 43.00
CA ILE A 151 18.05 -31.76 43.61
C ILE A 151 17.91 -30.26 43.88
N SER A 152 17.69 -30.02 45.17
CA SER A 152 17.94 -28.79 45.90
C SER A 152 19.36 -28.27 45.60
N ASN A 153 19.51 -26.98 45.32
CA ASN A 153 20.74 -26.26 45.66
C ASN A 153 20.41 -24.85 46.12
N LYS A 154 20.49 -24.73 47.45
CA LYS A 154 20.60 -23.52 48.25
C LYS A 154 22.07 -23.06 48.26
N SER A 155 22.31 -21.78 48.01
CA SER A 155 23.43 -20.95 48.52
C SER A 155 23.19 -19.55 47.93
N GLU A 156 22.75 -18.54 48.69
CA GLU A 156 23.51 -17.74 49.69
C GLU A 156 24.68 -16.94 49.10
N ASP A 157 24.81 -15.73 49.65
CA ASP A 157 25.92 -14.76 49.62
C ASP A 157 25.84 -13.64 48.55
N GLU A 158 25.34 -12.43 48.87
CA GLU A 158 25.91 -11.32 49.67
C GLU A 158 26.76 -10.31 48.88
N SER A 159 26.44 -9.04 49.11
CA SER A 159 27.39 -7.93 49.26
C SER A 159 28.16 -7.40 48.03
N LYS A 160 27.66 -6.33 47.42
CA LYS A 160 28.10 -4.94 47.74
C LYS A 160 27.37 -3.87 46.93
#